data_AF-A0A199VRH5-F1
#
_entry.id   AF-A0A199VRH5-F1
#
_cell.length_a   1.000
_cell.length_b   1.000
_cell.length_c   1.000
_cell.angle_alpha   90.00
_cell.angle_beta   90.00
_cell.angle_gamma   90.00
#
_symmetry.space_group_name_H-M   'P 1'
#
loop_
_entity.id
_entity.type
_entity.pdbx_description
1 polymer ?
#
loop_
_entity_poly.entity_id
_entity_poly.type
_entity_poly.pdbx_seq_one_letter_code
_entity_poly.pdbx_strand_id
1 'polypeptide(L)'
;MEEDYGLLRRALHVYERAVKAVPDCEKSSIYESYINRAESLGFKEVRKIYEQAIEAGLPDSDLKTLCMRLADREASLGEIDRARRLYTYASEHADLQSDSNFWKKWREFEIMHGNDDTFREMLRIKRTVSLPAQTFKRIKRQRLQ
;
A
#
# COMPACT_ATOMS: atom_id res chain seq x y z
N MET A 1 -30.82 -3.11 9.06
CA MET A 1 -30.16 -4.22 8.34
C MET A 1 -30.02 -3.90 6.85
N GLU A 2 -31.07 -3.69 6.03
CA GLU A 2 -30.87 -3.23 4.62
C GLU A 2 -30.63 -1.71 4.50
N GLU A 3 -31.26 -0.92 5.36
CA GLU A 3 -31.14 0.55 5.36
C GLU A 3 -29.71 1.01 5.66
N ASP A 4 -29.01 0.32 6.56
CA ASP A 4 -27.63 0.61 6.96
C ASP A 4 -26.64 0.42 5.81
N TYR A 5 -26.78 -0.65 5.03
CA TYR A 5 -25.96 -0.87 3.83
C TYR A 5 -26.27 0.14 2.73
N GLY A 6 -27.53 0.57 2.60
CA GLY A 6 -27.94 1.63 1.68
C GLY A 6 -27.38 3.00 2.04
N LEU A 7 -27.24 3.32 3.34
CA LEU A 7 -26.59 4.53 3.83
C LEU A 7 -25.08 4.45 3.67
N LEU A 8 -24.49 3.29 3.94
CA LEU A 8 -23.06 3.05 3.82
C LEU A 8 -22.55 3.18 2.38
N ARG A 9 -23.28 2.62 1.41
CA ARG A 9 -22.96 2.80 -0.03
C ARG A 9 -23.05 4.25 -0.48
N ARG A 10 -24.05 4.99 0.00
CA ARG A 10 -24.18 6.44 -0.27
C ARG A 10 -23.01 7.21 0.33
N ALA A 11 -22.60 6.88 1.56
CA ALA A 11 -21.43 7.48 2.19
C ALA A 11 -20.14 7.18 1.41
N LEU A 12 -19.94 5.94 0.95
CA LEU A 12 -18.78 5.60 0.12
C LEU A 12 -18.70 6.42 -1.16
N HIS A 13 -19.83 6.66 -1.83
CA HIS A 13 -19.87 7.51 -3.02
C HIS A 13 -19.49 8.97 -2.72
N VAL A 14 -19.83 9.49 -1.53
CA VAL A 14 -19.39 10.81 -1.09
C VAL A 14 -17.87 10.84 -0.89
N TYR A 15 -17.29 9.81 -0.27
CA TYR A 15 -15.84 9.69 -0.12
C TYR A 15 -15.13 9.61 -1.47
N GLU A 16 -15.65 8.83 -2.41
CA GLU A 16 -15.08 8.72 -3.77
C GLU A 16 -15.03 10.09 -4.48
N ARG A 17 -16.08 10.90 -4.33
CA ARG A 17 -16.10 12.27 -4.87
C ARG A 17 -15.16 13.21 -4.12
N ALA A 18 -15.10 13.08 -2.79
CA ALA A 18 -14.23 13.92 -1.95
C ALA A 18 -12.75 13.71 -2.30
N VAL A 19 -12.31 12.46 -2.41
CA VAL A 19 -10.94 12.10 -2.79
C VAL A 19 -10.50 12.72 -4.12
N LYS A 20 -11.42 12.85 -5.09
CA LYS A 20 -11.14 13.47 -6.40
C LYS A 20 -11.09 15.01 -6.33
N ALA A 21 -11.75 15.62 -5.35
CA ALA A 21 -11.86 17.07 -5.21
C ALA A 21 -10.80 17.68 -4.29
N VAL A 22 -10.17 16.86 -3.45
CA VAL A 22 -9.27 17.31 -2.38
C VAL A 22 -7.81 17.32 -2.85
N PRO A 23 -7.00 18.30 -2.41
CA PRO A 23 -5.57 18.37 -2.73
C PRO A 23 -4.79 17.16 -2.19
N ASP A 24 -3.67 16.83 -2.83
CA ASP A 24 -2.88 15.63 -2.53
C ASP A 24 -2.45 15.50 -1.07
N CYS A 25 -2.24 16.63 -0.37
CA CYS A 25 -1.86 16.68 1.04
C CYS A 25 -2.93 16.14 2.00
N GLU A 26 -4.20 16.15 1.60
CA GLU A 26 -5.32 15.72 2.44
C GLU A 26 -5.93 14.38 1.96
N LYS A 27 -5.56 13.93 0.75
CA LYS A 27 -6.07 12.67 0.19
C LYS A 27 -5.78 11.47 1.09
N SER A 28 -4.61 11.42 1.73
CA SER A 28 -4.23 10.30 2.61
C SER A 28 -5.21 10.14 3.78
N SER A 29 -5.55 11.22 4.49
CA SER A 29 -6.49 11.19 5.60
C SER A 29 -7.90 10.75 5.19
N ILE A 30 -8.34 11.21 4.00
CA ILE A 30 -9.65 10.82 3.45
C ILE A 30 -9.64 9.35 3.07
N TYR A 31 -8.59 8.85 2.40
CA TYR A 31 -8.47 7.43 2.06
C TYR A 31 -8.46 6.56 3.31
N GLU A 32 -7.77 6.95 4.38
CA GLU A 32 -7.79 6.21 5.64
C GLU A 32 -9.21 6.10 6.22
N SER A 33 -9.94 7.22 6.26
CA SER A 33 -11.33 7.24 6.71
C SER A 33 -12.25 6.40 5.81
N TYR A 34 -12.01 6.47 4.50
CA TYR A 34 -12.78 5.74 3.49
C TYR A 34 -12.58 4.22 3.62
N ILE A 35 -11.34 3.77 3.79
CA ILE A 35 -10.97 2.37 4.02
C ILE A 35 -11.62 1.85 5.30
N ASN A 36 -11.45 2.56 6.42
CA ASN A 36 -12.04 2.17 7.70
C ASN A 36 -13.57 2.02 7.60
N ARG A 37 -14.23 2.88 6.82
CA ARG A 37 -15.67 2.79 6.61
C ARG A 37 -16.05 1.60 5.73
N ALA A 38 -15.26 1.32 4.70
CA ALA A 38 -15.46 0.20 3.78
C ALA A 38 -15.17 -1.18 4.40
N GLU A 39 -14.37 -1.26 5.48
CA GLU A 39 -14.12 -2.53 6.20
C GLU A 39 -15.42 -3.23 6.61
N SER A 40 -16.45 -2.46 6.98
CA SER A 40 -17.78 -2.99 7.37
C SER A 40 -18.61 -3.58 6.20
N LEU A 41 -18.26 -3.28 4.94
CA LEU A 41 -18.85 -3.91 3.75
C LEU A 41 -18.12 -5.20 3.33
N GLY A 42 -16.90 -5.39 3.84
CA GLY A 42 -16.05 -6.50 3.50
C GLY A 42 -14.82 -6.10 2.67
N PHE A 43 -13.85 -7.00 2.70
CA PHE A 43 -12.49 -6.69 2.26
C PHE A 43 -12.34 -6.49 0.74
N LYS A 44 -13.30 -6.96 -0.06
CA LYS A 44 -13.33 -6.72 -1.51
C LYS A 44 -13.44 -5.24 -1.85
N GLU A 45 -14.22 -4.48 -1.09
CA GLU A 45 -14.37 -3.03 -1.32
C GLU A 45 -13.12 -2.27 -0.85
N VAL A 46 -12.53 -2.68 0.28
CA VAL A 46 -11.26 -2.12 0.76
C VAL A 46 -10.18 -2.22 -0.32
N ARG A 47 -10.04 -3.38 -0.98
CA ARG A 47 -9.06 -3.57 -2.07
C ARG A 47 -9.26 -2.59 -3.23
N LYS A 48 -10.50 -2.38 -3.68
CA LYS A 48 -10.79 -1.43 -4.76
C LYS A 48 -10.36 -0.01 -4.39
N ILE A 49 -10.61 0.41 -3.16
CA ILE A 49 -10.23 1.74 -2.67
C ILE A 49 -8.71 1.90 -2.68
N TYR A 50 -7.99 0.83 -2.33
CA TYR A 50 -6.53 0.81 -2.39
C TYR A 50 -5.98 0.92 -3.81
N GLU A 51 -6.56 0.19 -4.76
CA GLU A 51 -6.21 0.30 -6.18
C GLU A 51 -6.45 1.73 -6.70
N GLN A 52 -7.59 2.33 -6.33
CA GLN A 52 -7.88 3.73 -6.64
C GLN A 52 -6.89 4.72 -6.01
N ALA A 53 -6.47 4.47 -4.76
CA ALA A 53 -5.47 5.29 -4.08
C ALA A 53 -4.11 5.25 -4.77
N ILE A 54 -3.73 4.08 -5.29
CA ILE A 54 -2.51 3.87 -6.05
C ILE A 54 -2.59 4.60 -7.41
N GLU A 55 -3.70 4.45 -8.14
CA GLU A 55 -3.92 5.14 -9.43
C GLU A 55 -3.99 6.67 -9.28
N ALA A 56 -4.48 7.16 -8.14
CA ALA A 56 -4.59 8.59 -7.86
C ALA A 56 -3.23 9.31 -7.70
N GLY A 57 -2.11 8.58 -7.65
CA GLY A 57 -0.77 9.17 -7.65
C GLY A 57 -0.44 9.88 -6.34
N LEU A 58 -0.68 9.23 -5.19
CA LEU A 58 -0.33 9.77 -3.87
C LEU A 58 1.18 10.02 -3.72
N PRO A 59 1.58 10.98 -2.85
CA PRO A 59 2.98 11.15 -2.47
C PRO A 59 3.59 9.85 -1.92
N ASP A 60 4.88 9.64 -2.17
CA ASP A 60 5.62 8.43 -1.76
C ASP A 60 5.44 8.07 -0.28
N SER A 61 5.40 9.08 0.61
CA SER A 61 5.21 8.90 2.06
C SER A 61 3.87 8.27 2.41
N ASP A 62 2.82 8.71 1.72
CA ASP A 62 1.45 8.28 1.94
C ASP A 62 1.23 6.92 1.28
N LEU A 63 1.76 6.73 0.07
CA LEU A 63 1.73 5.45 -0.64
C LEU A 63 2.33 4.32 0.20
N LYS A 64 3.51 4.56 0.80
CA LYS A 64 4.15 3.60 1.71
C LYS A 64 3.25 3.25 2.89
N THR A 65 2.73 4.26 3.58
CA THR A 65 1.90 4.07 4.78
C THR A 65 0.64 3.28 4.46
N LEU A 66 0.02 3.60 3.33
CA LEU A 66 -1.15 2.93 2.80
C LEU A 66 -0.83 1.46 2.50
N CYS A 67 0.19 1.17 1.69
CA CYS A 67 0.63 -0.20 1.35
C CYS A 67 0.98 -1.04 2.58
N MET A 68 1.68 -0.48 3.57
CA MET A 68 2.00 -1.17 4.82
C MET A 68 0.74 -1.60 5.58
N ARG A 69 -0.25 -0.71 5.69
CA ARG A 69 -1.52 -1.03 6.35
C ARG A 69 -2.30 -2.12 5.60
N LEU A 70 -2.33 -2.07 4.26
CA LEU A 70 -3.00 -3.11 3.49
C LEU A 70 -2.28 -4.45 3.61
N ALA A 71 -0.95 -4.45 3.61
CA ALA A 71 -0.18 -5.67 3.79
C ALA A 71 -0.48 -6.32 5.15
N ASP A 72 -0.53 -5.53 6.23
CA ASP A 72 -0.91 -6.02 7.56
C ASP A 72 -2.32 -6.63 7.55
N ARG A 73 -3.27 -6.01 6.82
CA ARG A 73 -4.64 -6.52 6.68
C ARG A 73 -4.74 -7.79 5.84
N GLU A 74 -4.12 -7.84 4.66
CA GLU A 74 -4.08 -9.03 3.80
C GLU A 74 -3.42 -10.20 4.54
N ALA A 75 -2.34 -9.95 5.29
CA ALA A 75 -1.69 -10.95 6.13
C ALA A 75 -2.63 -11.50 7.21
N SER A 76 -3.42 -10.65 7.85
CA SER A 76 -4.41 -11.08 8.86
C SER A 76 -5.53 -11.97 8.29
N LEU A 77 -5.79 -11.88 6.98
CA LEU A 77 -6.75 -12.73 6.27
C LEU A 77 -6.11 -14.00 5.69
N GLY A 78 -4.81 -14.21 5.91
CA GLY A 78 -4.05 -15.34 5.36
C GLY A 78 -3.61 -15.16 3.91
N GLU A 79 -3.83 -13.98 3.31
CA GLU A 79 -3.48 -13.67 1.91
C GLU A 79 -2.01 -13.20 1.82
N ILE A 80 -1.08 -14.07 2.21
CA ILE A 80 0.36 -13.75 2.36
C ILE A 80 0.98 -13.29 1.03
N ASP A 81 0.63 -13.92 -0.08
CA ASP A 81 1.17 -13.55 -1.39
C ASP A 81 0.75 -12.15 -1.83
N ARG A 82 -0.44 -11.70 -1.43
CA ARG A 82 -0.89 -10.32 -1.70
C ARG A 82 -0.16 -9.33 -0.82
N ALA A 83 -0.04 -9.62 0.47
CA ALA A 83 0.73 -8.80 1.40
C ALA A 83 2.18 -8.61 0.91
N ARG A 84 2.82 -9.68 0.42
CA ARG A 84 4.17 -9.61 -0.16
C ARG A 84 4.24 -8.72 -1.40
N ARG A 85 3.30 -8.85 -2.34
CA ARG A 85 3.24 -7.98 -3.53
C ARG A 85 3.15 -6.50 -3.17
N LEU A 86 2.44 -6.16 -2.09
CA LEU A 86 2.32 -4.77 -1.63
C LEU A 86 3.63 -4.21 -1.09
N TYR A 87 4.41 -5.01 -0.36
CA TYR A 87 5.75 -4.60 0.05
C TYR A 87 6.69 -4.38 -1.14
N THR A 88 6.67 -5.28 -2.12
CA THR A 88 7.43 -5.09 -3.37
C THR A 88 6.99 -3.83 -4.11
N TYR A 89 5.69 -3.64 -4.29
CA TYR A 89 5.12 -2.45 -4.94
C TYR A 89 5.55 -1.16 -4.24
N ALA A 90 5.42 -1.09 -2.91
CA ALA A 90 5.86 0.06 -2.13
C ALA A 90 7.35 0.35 -2.33
N SER A 91 8.20 -0.67 -2.40
CA SER A 91 9.64 -0.51 -2.63
C SER A 91 10.01 -0.05 -4.04
N GLU A 92 9.16 -0.34 -5.03
CA GLU A 92 9.37 0.07 -6.42
C GLU A 92 8.85 1.48 -6.69
N HIS A 93 7.92 2.00 -5.88
CA HIS A 93 7.30 3.30 -6.11
C HIS A 93 7.75 4.37 -5.12
N ALA A 94 7.89 4.07 -3.83
CA ALA A 94 8.31 5.03 -2.82
C ALA A 94 9.84 5.12 -2.66
N ASP A 95 10.35 6.30 -2.33
CA ASP A 95 11.74 6.47 -1.87
C ASP A 95 11.91 5.99 -0.41
N LEU A 96 12.39 4.76 -0.25
CA LEU A 96 12.55 4.09 1.05
C LEU A 96 14.01 4.00 1.52
N GLN A 97 14.92 4.78 0.93
CA GLN A 97 16.36 4.69 1.21
C GLN A 97 16.70 4.77 2.70
N SER A 98 16.02 5.65 3.44
CA SER A 98 16.27 5.89 4.88
C SER A 98 15.13 5.36 5.77
N ASP A 99 14.17 4.62 5.23
CA ASP A 99 12.95 4.26 5.95
C ASP A 99 13.09 2.95 6.72
N SER A 100 13.79 3.02 7.87
CA SER A 100 14.09 1.87 8.71
C SER A 100 12.83 1.12 9.18
N ASN A 101 11.73 1.84 9.41
CA ASN A 101 10.48 1.27 9.91
C ASN A 101 9.85 0.31 8.88
N PHE A 102 9.79 0.72 7.62
CA PHE A 102 9.29 -0.12 6.54
C PHE A 102 10.07 -1.44 6.43
N TRP A 103 11.40 -1.35 6.39
CA TRP A 103 12.26 -2.53 6.27
C TRP A 103 12.19 -3.44 7.50
N LYS A 104 11.97 -2.88 8.69
CA LYS A 104 11.76 -3.65 9.91
C LYS A 104 10.44 -4.44 9.84
N LYS A 105 9.34 -3.79 9.45
CA LYS A 105 8.05 -4.46 9.27
C LYS A 105 8.10 -5.56 8.22
N TRP A 106 8.68 -5.30 7.05
CA TRP A 106 8.78 -6.32 6.00
C TRP A 106 9.65 -7.50 6.44
N ARG A 107 10.73 -7.24 7.18
CA ARG A 107 11.53 -8.30 7.80
C ARG A 107 10.69 -9.16 8.75
N GLU A 108 9.95 -8.55 9.67
CA GLU A 108 9.09 -9.27 10.61
C GLU A 108 8.01 -10.08 9.88
N PHE A 109 7.43 -9.52 8.82
CA PHE A 109 6.49 -10.22 7.94
C PHE A 109 7.09 -11.48 7.30
N GLU A 110 8.29 -11.39 6.70
CA GLU A 110 8.93 -12.56 6.08
C GLU A 110 9.42 -13.59 7.12
N ILE A 111 9.76 -13.16 8.35
CA ILE A 111 10.06 -14.09 9.44
C ILE A 111 8.82 -14.88 9.87
N MET A 112 7.66 -14.22 9.93
CA MET A 112 6.42 -14.87 10.38
C MET A 112 5.74 -15.71 9.29
N HIS A 113 5.81 -15.28 8.03
CA HIS A 113 5.00 -15.84 6.94
C HIS A 113 5.81 -16.27 5.71
N GLY A 114 7.12 -16.02 5.70
CA GLY A 114 8.00 -16.31 4.58
C GLY A 114 8.84 -17.57 4.78
N ASN A 115 9.83 -17.72 3.91
CA ASN A 115 10.86 -18.74 3.96
C ASN A 115 12.23 -18.12 3.62
N ASP A 116 13.29 -18.94 3.63
CA ASP A 116 14.65 -18.46 3.35
C ASP A 116 14.78 -17.74 2.00
N ASP A 117 14.06 -18.20 0.97
CA ASP A 117 14.13 -17.63 -0.37
C ASP A 117 13.41 -16.28 -0.45
N THR A 118 12.20 -16.17 0.12
CA THR A 118 11.46 -14.89 0.14
C THR A 118 12.17 -13.85 1.01
N PHE A 119 12.79 -14.29 2.10
CA PHE A 119 13.59 -13.43 2.96
C PHE A 119 14.86 -12.92 2.24
N ARG A 120 15.56 -13.79 1.51
CA ARG A 120 16.72 -13.40 0.69
C ARG A 120 16.33 -12.41 -0.40
N GLU A 121 15.19 -12.61 -1.05
CA GLU A 121 14.72 -11.69 -2.09
C GLU A 121 14.39 -10.31 -1.49
N MET A 122 13.75 -10.23 -0.32
CA MET A 122 13.55 -8.97 0.39
C MET A 122 14.88 -8.25 0.68
N LEU A 123 15.90 -8.97 1.15
CA LEU A 123 17.23 -8.38 1.38
C LEU A 123 17.87 -7.87 0.08
N ARG A 124 17.67 -8.57 -1.03
CA ARG A 124 18.15 -8.14 -2.34
C ARG A 124 17.49 -6.83 -2.76
N ILE A 125 16.16 -6.74 -2.66
CA ILE A 125 15.40 -5.53 -2.96
C ILE A 125 15.87 -4.38 -2.08
N LYS A 126 16.03 -4.61 -0.76
CA LYS A 126 16.56 -3.61 0.18
C LYS A 126 17.91 -3.06 -0.24
N ARG A 127 18.83 -3.94 -0.64
CA ARG A 127 20.15 -3.52 -1.13
C ARG A 127 20.02 -2.66 -2.37
N THR A 128 19.19 -3.07 -3.34
CA THR A 128 18.98 -2.30 -4.58
C THR A 128 18.42 -0.91 -4.30
N VAL A 129 17.44 -0.79 -3.40
CA VAL A 129 16.84 0.50 -3.00
C VAL A 129 17.85 1.38 -2.25
N SER A 130 18.67 0.78 -1.40
CA SER A 130 19.69 1.50 -0.61
C SER A 130 20.89 1.99 -1.43
N LEU A 131 21.01 1.63 -2.71
CA LEU A 131 22.08 2.13 -3.58
C LEU A 131 21.87 3.62 -3.90
N PRO A 132 22.94 4.42 -4.02
CA PRO A 132 22.86 5.86 -4.25
C PRO A 132 21.98 6.22 -5.46
N ALA A 133 21.23 7.31 -5.34
CA ALA A 133 20.11 7.70 -6.22
C ALA A 133 20.45 7.79 -7.73
N GLN A 134 21.73 7.97 -8.09
CA GLN A 134 22.20 7.96 -9.48
C GLN A 134 22.01 6.60 -10.17
N THR A 135 22.11 5.50 -9.42
CA THR A 135 21.95 4.14 -9.94
C THR A 135 20.48 3.75 -9.98
N PHE A 136 19.69 4.20 -8.99
CA PHE A 136 18.30 3.80 -8.82
C PHE A 136 17.35 4.42 -9.87
N LYS A 137 17.53 5.71 -10.21
CA LYS A 137 16.77 6.37 -11.30
C LYS A 137 17.05 5.75 -12.68
N ARG A 138 18.25 5.20 -12.87
CA ARG A 138 18.66 4.51 -14.10
C ARG A 138 17.98 3.15 -14.25
N ILE A 139 17.82 2.42 -13.14
CA ILE A 139 17.12 1.11 -13.09
C ILE A 139 15.61 1.28 -13.31
N LYS A 140 14.96 2.26 -12.67
CA LYS A 140 13.52 2.53 -12.90
C LYS A 140 13.22 2.94 -14.35
N ARG A 141 14.08 3.74 -14.98
CA ARG A 141 13.92 4.15 -16.39
C ARG A 141 14.06 3.00 -17.40
N GLN A 142 14.89 1.99 -17.10
CA GLN A 142 15.09 0.83 -17.98
C GLN A 142 13.96 -0.21 -17.93
N ARG A 143 13.10 -0.19 -16.89
CA ARG A 143 11.94 -1.10 -16.77
C ARG A 143 10.67 -0.58 -17.44
N LEU A 144 10.69 0.64 -17.97
CA LEU A 144 9.57 1.29 -18.66
C LEU A 144 9.78 1.40 -20.20
N GLN A 145 10.76 0.66 -20.74
CA GLN A 145 11.00 0.45 -22.17
C GLN A 145 10.91 -1.04 -22.47
#